data_AF-A0A094XEV6-F1
#
_entry.id   AF-A0A094XEV6-F1
#
_cell.length_a   1.000
_cell.length_b   1.000
_cell.length_c   1.000
_cell.angle_alpha   90.00
_cell.angle_beta   90.00
_cell.angle_gamma   90.00
#
_symmetry.space_group_name_H-M   'P 1'
#
loop_
_entity.id
_entity.type
_entity.pdbx_description
1 polymer ?
#
loop_
_entity_poly.entity_id
_entity_poly.type
_entity_poly.pdbx_seq_one_letter_code
_entity_poly.pdbx_strand_id
1 'polypeptide(L)'
;MNDWFMWFIVFWTIFLITVMFIGGYFMFRKFLKRLPKDDGKSILDWQEFYIEKTLHLWDDANKKLLNELVEPVPELFRDVAKGKIAGKISELVYEEKADKITLDYIIRGYIIATPKRDHKFLRKKLDELKIDVQPYENLFEQTS
;
A
#
# COMPACT_ATOMS: atom_id res chain seq x y z
N MET A 1 41.64 -17.92 35.06
CA MET A 1 40.96 -17.73 33.75
C MET A 1 42.01 -17.29 32.75
N ASN A 2 42.00 -17.83 31.53
CA ASN A 2 42.99 -17.48 30.50
C ASN A 2 42.68 -16.08 29.97
N ASP A 3 43.66 -15.17 29.89
CA ASP A 3 43.44 -13.75 29.52
C ASP A 3 42.73 -13.60 28.16
N TRP A 4 43.01 -14.52 27.24
CA TRP A 4 42.33 -14.60 25.95
C TRP A 4 40.82 -14.84 26.06
N PHE A 5 40.38 -15.65 27.04
CA PHE A 5 38.96 -15.91 27.28
C PHE A 5 38.25 -14.68 27.86
N MET A 6 38.93 -13.86 28.68
CA MET A 6 38.36 -12.59 29.14
C MET A 6 38.17 -11.59 28.00
N TRP A 7 39.16 -11.44 27.11
CA TRP A 7 39.02 -10.60 25.92
C TRP A 7 37.93 -11.08 24.96
N PHE A 8 37.78 -12.40 24.81
CA PHE A 8 36.68 -13.00 24.05
C PHE A 8 35.32 -12.59 24.61
N ILE A 9 35.12 -12.68 25.94
CA ILE A 9 33.86 -12.25 26.58
C ILE A 9 33.60 -10.76 26.33
N VAL A 10 34.59 -9.90 26.56
CA VAL A 10 34.45 -8.44 26.36
C VAL A 10 34.06 -8.11 24.92
N PHE A 11 34.72 -8.73 23.94
CA PHE A 11 34.38 -8.58 22.53
C PHE A 11 32.92 -8.99 22.26
N TRP A 12 32.49 -10.16 22.74
CA TRP A 12 31.13 -10.64 22.51
C TRP A 12 30.08 -9.78 23.20
N THR A 13 30.36 -9.24 24.39
CA THR A 13 29.46 -8.29 25.06
C THR A 13 29.25 -7.05 24.20
N ILE A 14 30.32 -6.43 23.70
CA ILE A 14 30.22 -5.23 22.83
C ILE A 14 29.51 -5.57 21.52
N PHE A 15 29.84 -6.72 20.92
CA PHE A 15 29.24 -7.18 19.68
C PHE A 15 27.73 -7.39 19.81
N LEU A 16 27.28 -8.10 20.85
CA LEU A 16 25.86 -8.37 21.09
C LEU A 16 25.08 -7.08 21.38
N ILE A 17 25.65 -6.19 22.20
CA ILE A 17 25.04 -4.88 22.48
C ILE A 17 24.88 -4.09 21.18
N THR A 18 25.91 -4.06 20.32
CA THR A 18 25.88 -3.34 19.05
C THR A 18 24.80 -3.89 18.12
N VAL A 19 24.75 -5.21 17.92
CA VAL A 19 23.73 -5.86 17.08
C VAL A 19 22.32 -5.64 17.64
N MET A 20 22.15 -5.67 18.97
CA MET A 20 20.87 -5.39 19.62
C MET A 20 20.41 -3.95 19.35
N PHE A 21 21.29 -2.95 19.45
CA PHE A 21 20.95 -1.56 19.14
C PHE A 21 20.63 -1.36 17.65
N ILE A 22 21.39 -1.99 16.75
CA ILE A 22 21.11 -1.93 15.30
C ILE A 22 19.74 -2.54 15.01
N GLY A 23 19.46 -3.75 15.49
CA GLY A 23 18.17 -4.42 15.32
C GLY A 23 17.01 -3.61 15.93
N GLY A 24 17.22 -3.06 17.13
CA GLY A 24 16.29 -2.16 17.81
C GLY A 24 15.99 -0.91 16.99
N TYR A 25 17.01 -0.26 16.43
CA TYR A 25 16.85 0.94 15.58
C TYR A 25 15.98 0.65 14.34
N PHE A 26 16.21 -0.45 13.63
CA PHE A 26 15.40 -0.83 12.47
C PHE A 26 13.94 -1.12 12.85
N MET A 27 13.73 -1.88 13.93
CA MET A 27 12.38 -2.19 14.43
C MET A 27 11.66 -0.93 14.90
N PHE A 28 12.35 -0.05 15.62
CA PHE A 28 11.79 1.21 16.12
C PHE A 28 11.42 2.14 14.96
N ARG A 29 12.27 2.27 13.94
CA ARG A 29 11.95 3.06 12.74
C ARG A 29 10.71 2.53 12.01
N LYS A 30 10.57 1.21 11.90
CA LYS A 30 9.39 0.57 11.30
C LYS A 30 8.15 0.74 12.17
N PHE A 31 8.32 0.72 13.50
CA PHE A 31 7.27 0.94 14.47
C PHE A 31 6.74 2.38 14.45
N LEU A 32 7.61 3.38 14.41
CA LEU A 32 7.21 4.79 14.30
C LEU A 32 6.31 5.06 13.08
N LYS A 33 6.55 4.35 11.95
CA LYS A 33 5.69 4.45 10.75
C LYS A 33 4.29 3.84 10.91
N ARG A 34 4.08 3.04 11.95
CA ARG A 34 2.79 2.37 12.25
C ARG A 34 2.01 3.06 13.35
N LEU A 35 2.61 4.04 14.04
CA LEU A 35 1.90 4.82 15.04
C LEU A 35 0.72 5.56 14.38
N PRO A 36 -0.40 5.72 15.10
CA PRO A 36 -1.49 6.57 14.64
C PRO A 36 -0.95 7.97 14.34
N LYS A 37 -1.53 8.62 13.34
CA LYS A 37 -1.18 9.99 12.98
C LYS A 37 -1.69 10.96 14.07
N ASP A 38 -1.49 12.25 13.87
CA ASP A 38 -1.88 13.31 14.82
C ASP A 38 -3.37 13.26 15.20
N ASP A 39 -4.21 12.62 14.39
CA ASP A 39 -5.65 12.41 14.57
C ASP A 39 -6.03 11.14 15.36
N GLY A 40 -5.04 10.35 15.82
CA GLY A 40 -5.27 9.11 16.55
C GLY A 40 -5.69 7.93 15.68
N LYS A 41 -5.80 8.10 14.36
CA LYS A 41 -6.17 7.04 13.41
C LYS A 41 -4.95 6.53 12.63
N SER A 42 -4.91 5.22 12.41
CA SER A 42 -3.96 4.60 11.50
C SER A 42 -4.39 4.78 10.05
N ILE A 43 -3.47 4.47 9.12
CA ILE A 43 -3.78 4.48 7.68
C ILE A 43 -4.88 3.47 7.35
N LEU A 44 -4.93 2.33 8.06
CA LEU A 44 -5.97 1.32 7.88
C LEU A 44 -7.33 1.82 8.36
N ASP A 45 -7.37 2.54 9.48
CA ASP A 45 -8.63 3.10 10.01
C ASP A 45 -9.24 4.11 9.04
N TRP A 46 -8.41 4.91 8.37
CA TRP A 46 -8.85 5.82 7.32
C TRP A 46 -9.32 5.07 6.07
N GLN A 47 -8.57 4.04 5.66
CA GLN A 47 -8.95 3.19 4.55
C GLN A 47 -10.36 2.59 4.76
N GLU A 48 -10.60 2.04 5.95
CA GLU A 48 -11.87 1.44 6.31
C GLU A 48 -12.99 2.47 6.40
N PHE A 49 -12.72 3.64 6.97
CA PHE A 49 -13.66 4.77 6.99
C PHE A 49 -14.14 5.16 5.58
N TYR A 50 -13.22 5.36 4.63
CA TYR A 50 -13.62 5.74 3.26
C TYR A 50 -14.39 4.62 2.55
N ILE A 51 -13.96 3.36 2.73
CA ILE A 51 -14.67 2.21 2.17
C ILE A 51 -16.10 2.16 2.71
N GLU A 52 -16.30 2.28 4.01
CA GLU A 52 -17.62 2.26 4.63
C GLU A 52 -18.51 3.39 4.10
N LYS A 53 -17.96 4.62 3.98
CA LYS A 53 -18.70 5.77 3.47
C LYS A 53 -19.09 5.67 2.01
N THR A 54 -18.35 4.92 1.20
CA THR A 54 -18.60 4.78 -0.25
C THR A 54 -19.13 3.41 -0.64
N LEU A 55 -19.34 2.50 0.32
CA LEU A 55 -19.74 1.11 0.06
C LEU A 55 -21.02 1.01 -0.79
N HIS A 56 -21.96 1.91 -0.54
CA HIS A 56 -23.23 2.00 -1.27
C HIS A 56 -23.08 2.43 -2.74
N LEU A 57 -21.93 3.01 -3.12
CA LEU A 57 -21.61 3.45 -4.48
C LEU A 57 -20.95 2.34 -5.32
N TRP A 58 -20.56 1.23 -4.68
CA TRP A 58 -19.96 0.08 -5.36
C TRP A 58 -21.03 -0.83 -5.96
N ASP A 59 -21.17 -0.79 -7.28
CA ASP A 59 -21.90 -1.80 -8.03
C ASP A 59 -21.07 -3.08 -8.25
N ASP A 60 -21.72 -4.13 -8.73
CA ASP A 60 -21.07 -5.43 -8.96
C ASP A 60 -20.09 -5.40 -10.14
N ALA A 61 -20.31 -4.51 -11.12
CA ALA A 61 -19.41 -4.32 -12.24
C ALA A 61 -18.05 -3.76 -11.79
N ASN A 62 -18.06 -2.74 -10.93
CA ASN A 62 -16.88 -2.12 -10.34
C ASN A 62 -16.12 -3.10 -9.44
N LYS A 63 -16.84 -3.88 -8.62
CA LYS A 63 -16.22 -4.93 -7.79
C LYS A 63 -15.55 -6.00 -8.65
N LYS A 64 -16.21 -6.41 -9.74
CA LYS A 64 -15.67 -7.40 -10.68
C LYS A 64 -14.43 -6.85 -11.40
N LEU A 65 -14.50 -5.62 -11.89
CA LEU A 65 -13.36 -4.95 -12.52
C LEU A 65 -12.18 -4.85 -11.56
N LEU A 66 -12.40 -4.42 -10.32
CA LEU A 66 -11.33 -4.36 -9.32
C LEU A 66 -10.69 -5.73 -9.10
N ASN A 67 -11.49 -6.80 -9.00
CA ASN A 67 -10.97 -8.17 -8.87
C ASN A 67 -10.11 -8.58 -10.06
N GLU A 68 -10.50 -8.20 -11.28
CA GLU A 68 -9.75 -8.49 -12.50
C GLU A 68 -8.43 -7.71 -12.57
N LEU A 69 -8.43 -6.45 -12.14
CA LEU A 69 -7.23 -5.61 -12.11
C LEU A 69 -6.19 -6.07 -11.08
N VAL A 70 -6.61 -6.79 -10.03
CA VAL A 70 -5.70 -7.36 -9.01
C VAL A 70 -5.36 -8.83 -9.26
N GLU A 71 -5.93 -9.45 -10.30
CA GLU A 71 -5.63 -10.84 -10.67
C GLU A 71 -4.13 -11.14 -10.84
N PRO A 72 -3.30 -10.26 -11.44
CA PRO A 72 -1.87 -10.50 -11.60
C PRO A 72 -1.08 -10.56 -10.28
N VAL A 73 -1.68 -10.11 -9.17
CA VAL A 73 -1.07 -10.14 -7.83
C VAL A 73 -1.13 -11.57 -7.29
N PRO A 74 -0.01 -12.11 -6.73
CA PRO A 74 -0.01 -13.43 -6.11
C PRO A 74 -1.08 -13.53 -5.03
N GLU A 75 -1.73 -14.69 -4.92
CA GLU A 75 -2.90 -14.92 -4.08
C GLU A 75 -2.69 -14.48 -2.63
N LEU A 76 -1.53 -14.80 -2.04
CA LEU A 76 -1.16 -14.43 -0.67
C LEU A 76 -1.21 -12.91 -0.39
N PHE A 77 -1.08 -12.08 -1.43
CA PHE A 77 -1.04 -10.62 -1.31
C PHE A 77 -2.26 -9.93 -1.94
N ARG A 78 -3.13 -10.70 -2.61
CA ARG A 78 -4.21 -10.14 -3.43
C ARG A 78 -5.22 -9.36 -2.59
N ASP A 79 -5.62 -9.89 -1.44
CA ASP A 79 -6.58 -9.22 -0.55
C ASP A 79 -6.03 -7.91 0.02
N VAL A 80 -4.74 -7.90 0.38
CA VAL A 80 -4.06 -6.70 0.87
C VAL A 80 -3.98 -5.63 -0.22
N ALA A 81 -3.60 -6.03 -1.44
CA ALA A 81 -3.54 -5.13 -2.59
C ALA A 81 -4.93 -4.57 -2.94
N LYS A 82 -5.94 -5.45 -3.00
CA LYS A 82 -7.33 -5.09 -3.26
C LYS A 82 -7.86 -4.10 -2.23
N GLY A 83 -7.63 -4.36 -0.94
CA GLY A 83 -8.04 -3.45 0.14
C GLY A 83 -7.40 -2.07 -0.02
N LYS A 84 -6.08 -2.04 -0.25
CA LYS A 84 -5.35 -0.77 -0.44
C LYS A 84 -5.87 0.04 -1.63
N ILE A 85 -6.12 -0.63 -2.76
CA ILE A 85 -6.66 0.02 -3.97
C ILE A 85 -8.11 0.48 -3.74
N ALA A 86 -8.97 -0.39 -3.19
CA ALA A 86 -10.35 -0.05 -2.87
C ALA A 86 -10.44 1.16 -1.94
N GLY A 87 -9.60 1.20 -0.90
CA GLY A 87 -9.52 2.33 0.01
C GLY A 87 -9.17 3.63 -0.68
N LYS A 88 -8.24 3.62 -1.64
CA LYS A 88 -7.86 4.82 -2.38
C LYS A 88 -8.92 5.27 -3.37
N ILE A 89 -9.60 4.34 -4.03
CA ILE A 89 -10.76 4.63 -4.88
C ILE A 89 -11.85 5.29 -4.04
N SER A 90 -12.17 4.69 -2.90
CA SER A 90 -13.15 5.20 -1.94
C SER A 90 -12.78 6.59 -1.38
N GLU A 91 -11.51 6.84 -1.10
CA GLU A 91 -11.01 8.16 -0.67
C GLU A 91 -11.27 9.21 -1.75
N LEU A 92 -10.87 8.96 -3.01
CA LEU A 92 -11.09 9.89 -4.13
C LEU A 92 -12.58 10.20 -4.34
N VAL A 93 -13.42 9.17 -4.32
CA VAL A 93 -14.87 9.29 -4.52
C VAL A 93 -15.51 10.09 -3.39
N TYR A 94 -15.06 9.86 -2.15
CA TYR A 94 -15.55 10.58 -0.99
C TYR A 94 -15.13 12.07 -1.01
N GLU A 95 -13.87 12.35 -1.35
CA GLU A 95 -13.34 13.72 -1.42
C GLU A 95 -13.98 14.54 -2.55
N GLU A 96 -14.17 13.92 -3.72
CA GLU A 96 -14.81 14.55 -4.90
C GLU A 96 -16.35 14.56 -4.79
N LYS A 97 -16.92 13.98 -3.72
CA LYS A 97 -18.37 13.87 -3.46
C LYS A 97 -19.13 13.26 -4.65
N ALA A 98 -18.57 12.21 -5.24
CA ALA A 98 -19.16 11.59 -6.41
C ALA A 98 -20.37 10.72 -6.04
N ASP A 99 -21.42 10.77 -6.86
CA ASP A 99 -22.64 9.97 -6.67
C ASP A 99 -22.50 8.52 -7.14
N LYS A 100 -21.39 8.17 -7.81
CA LYS A 100 -21.11 6.82 -8.31
C LYS A 100 -19.63 6.61 -8.55
N ILE A 101 -19.19 5.36 -8.43
CA ILE A 101 -17.84 4.95 -8.81
C ILE A 101 -17.82 4.71 -10.31
N THR A 102 -16.99 5.46 -11.02
CA THR A 102 -16.76 5.32 -12.46
C THR A 102 -15.43 4.62 -12.73
N LEU A 103 -15.25 4.19 -13.97
CA LEU A 103 -13.98 3.63 -14.45
C LEU A 103 -12.79 4.56 -14.17
N ASP A 104 -13.00 5.88 -14.32
CA ASP A 104 -11.98 6.91 -14.03
C ASP A 104 -11.48 6.82 -12.58
N TYR A 105 -12.39 6.77 -11.60
CA TYR A 105 -12.02 6.63 -10.19
C TYR A 105 -11.26 5.33 -9.91
N ILE A 106 -11.65 4.23 -10.55
CA ILE A 106 -11.00 2.93 -10.37
C ILE A 106 -9.56 3.00 -10.88
N ILE A 107 -9.34 3.54 -12.08
CA ILE A 107 -8.02 3.64 -12.70
C ILE A 107 -7.14 4.61 -11.91
N ARG A 108 -7.62 5.82 -11.61
CA ARG A 108 -6.89 6.82 -10.83
C ARG A 108 -6.53 6.29 -9.44
N GLY A 109 -7.50 5.69 -8.76
CA GLY A 109 -7.30 5.09 -7.45
C GLY A 109 -6.27 3.96 -7.46
N TYR A 110 -6.27 3.11 -8.50
CA TYR A 110 -5.25 2.08 -8.67
C TYR A 110 -3.85 2.68 -8.86
N ILE A 111 -3.70 3.67 -9.76
CA ILE A 111 -2.41 4.30 -10.05
C ILE A 111 -1.82 4.91 -8.77
N ILE A 112 -2.64 5.64 -8.01
CA ILE A 112 -2.18 6.33 -6.80
C ILE A 112 -1.90 5.33 -5.65
N ALA A 113 -2.67 4.23 -5.56
CA ALA A 113 -2.49 3.23 -4.51
C ALA A 113 -1.23 2.36 -4.69
N THR A 114 -0.70 2.26 -5.91
CA THR A 114 0.38 1.34 -6.29
C THR A 114 1.67 2.06 -6.66
N PRO A 115 2.85 1.48 -6.37
CA PRO A 115 4.14 2.09 -6.72
C PRO A 115 4.42 1.96 -8.23
N LYS A 116 5.28 2.84 -8.79
CA LYS A 116 5.64 2.85 -10.24
C LYS A 116 5.97 1.49 -10.83
N ARG A 117 6.70 0.67 -10.07
CA ARG A 117 7.11 -0.68 -10.44
C ARG A 117 5.94 -1.58 -10.85
N ASP A 118 4.79 -1.39 -10.21
CA ASP A 118 3.63 -2.29 -10.35
C ASP A 118 2.66 -1.78 -11.44
N HIS A 119 2.81 -0.54 -11.91
CA HIS A 119 1.98 0.06 -12.96
C HIS A 119 2.04 -0.68 -14.30
N LYS A 120 3.13 -1.42 -14.58
CA LYS A 120 3.23 -2.27 -15.77
C LYS A 120 2.13 -3.34 -15.83
N PHE A 121 1.68 -3.86 -14.69
CA PHE A 121 0.62 -4.85 -14.62
C PHE A 121 -0.73 -4.22 -14.94
N LEU A 122 -0.97 -3.01 -14.40
CA LEU A 122 -2.16 -2.23 -14.73
C LEU A 122 -2.22 -1.91 -16.22
N ARG A 123 -1.14 -1.36 -16.80
CA ARG A 123 -1.10 -1.02 -18.23
C ARG A 123 -1.39 -2.22 -19.12
N LYS A 124 -0.79 -3.37 -18.81
CA LYS A 124 -1.07 -4.62 -19.54
C LYS A 124 -2.56 -5.01 -19.43
N LYS A 125 -3.14 -4.96 -18.24
CA LYS A 125 -4.57 -5.29 -18.04
C LYS A 125 -5.51 -4.28 -18.71
N LEU A 126 -5.19 -3.00 -18.69
CA LEU A 126 -5.98 -1.97 -19.38
C LEU A 126 -5.92 -2.13 -20.90
N ASP A 127 -4.76 -2.50 -21.44
CA ASP A 127 -4.60 -2.81 -22.87
C ASP A 127 -5.41 -4.06 -23.28
N GLU A 128 -5.38 -5.13 -22.46
CA GLU A 128 -6.23 -6.32 -22.64
C GLU A 128 -7.74 -5.96 -22.64
N LEU A 129 -8.14 -5.02 -21.79
CA LEU A 129 -9.50 -4.49 -21.69
C LEU A 129 -9.84 -3.42 -22.74
N LYS A 130 -8.88 -3.04 -23.60
CA LYS A 130 -9.00 -1.96 -24.61
C LYS A 130 -9.40 -0.60 -24.01
N ILE A 131 -8.90 -0.32 -22.82
CA ILE A 131 -9.12 0.96 -22.13
C ILE A 131 -7.94 1.88 -22.46
N ASP A 132 -8.25 3.08 -22.96
CA ASP A 132 -7.24 4.08 -23.25
C ASP A 132 -6.58 4.62 -21.96
N VAL A 133 -5.25 4.53 -21.93
CA VAL A 133 -4.41 4.98 -20.81
C VAL A 133 -3.91 6.42 -20.97
N GLN A 134 -4.02 7.01 -22.17
CA GLN A 134 -3.52 8.37 -22.46
C GLN A 134 -3.98 9.44 -21.46
N PRO A 135 -5.25 9.46 -20.99
CA PRO A 135 -5.69 10.48 -20.02
C PRO A 135 -4.96 10.42 -18.67
N TYR A 136 -4.40 9.26 -18.33
CA TYR A 136 -3.80 8.99 -17.03
C TYR A 136 -2.27 9.06 -17.05
N GLU A 137 -1.63 9.35 -18.19
CA GLU A 137 -0.18 9.32 -18.33
C GLU A 137 0.53 10.24 -17.32
N ASN A 138 -0.05 11.42 -17.10
CA ASN A 138 0.42 12.37 -16.08
C ASN A 138 0.46 11.77 -14.66
N LEU A 139 -0.51 10.91 -14.31
CA LEU A 139 -0.57 10.28 -12.98
C LEU A 139 0.50 9.20 -12.81
N PHE A 140 0.81 8.48 -13.88
CA PHE A 140 1.91 7.51 -13.89
C PHE A 140 3.28 8.19 -13.69
N GLU A 141 3.47 9.40 -14.23
CA GLU A 141 4.71 10.16 -14.08
C GLU A 141 4.88 10.75 -12.67
N GLN A 142 3.81 11.28 -12.07
CA GLN A 142 3.83 11.98 -10.78
C GLN A 142 4.04 11.05 -9.57
N THR A 143 3.61 9.79 -9.65
CA THR A 143 3.56 8.87 -8.50
C THR A 143 4.95 8.30 -8.17
N SER A 144 5.86 9.04 -7.51
CA SER A 144 7.28 8.67 -7.24
C SER A 144 7.51 7.39 -6.43
#